data_AF-R9L7G7-F1
#
_entry.id   AF-R9L7G7-F1
#
_cell.length_a   1.000
_cell.length_b   1.000
_cell.length_c   1.000
_cell.angle_alpha   90.00
_cell.angle_beta   90.00
_cell.angle_gamma   90.00
#
_symmetry.space_group_name_H-M   'P 1'
#
loop_
_entity.id
_entity.type
_entity.pdbx_description
1 polymer ?
#
loop_
_entity_poly.entity_id
_entity_poly.type
_entity_poly.pdbx_seq_one_letter_code
_entity_poly.pdbx_strand_id
1 'polypeptide(L)' 'MDYQAFKRNSQKEYLGYCELKGFIYSVQIDSDKYAVVALKNGQVEVLITYRVMHEVSV' A
#
# COMPACT_ATOMS: atom_id res chain seq x y z
N MET A 1 -5.11 -2.45 7.43
CA MET A 1 -3.87 -3.26 7.48
C MET A 1 -3.13 -2.87 8.74
N ASP A 2 -2.67 -3.84 9.54
CA ASP A 2 -1.78 -3.56 10.68
C ASP A 2 -0.30 -3.64 10.29
N TYR A 3 0.59 -3.29 11.21
CA TYR A 3 2.03 -3.29 10.96
C TYR A 3 2.60 -4.68 10.65
N GLN A 4 2.08 -5.75 11.26
CA GLN A 4 2.58 -7.10 11.00
C GLN A 4 2.19 -7.58 9.60
N ALA A 5 0.96 -7.30 9.18
CA ALA A 5 0.49 -7.53 7.84
C ALA A 5 1.33 -6.73 6.81
N PHE A 6 1.57 -5.44 7.06
CA PHE A 6 2.44 -4.61 6.22
C PHE A 6 3.87 -5.17 6.12
N LYS A 7 4.48 -5.53 7.26
CA LYS A 7 5.84 -6.06 7.32
C LYS A 7 5.99 -7.33 6.50
N ARG A 8 5.02 -8.25 6.60
CA ARG A 8 5.01 -9.55 5.91
C ARG A 8 4.60 -9.45 4.44
N ASN A 9 3.96 -8.36 4.01
CA ASN A 9 3.54 -8.18 2.63
C ASN A 9 4.76 -8.11 1.70
N SER A 10 4.96 -9.11 0.85
CA SER A 10 6.07 -9.16 -0.12
C SER A 10 5.78 -8.34 -1.39
N GLN A 11 4.53 -7.94 -1.61
CA GLN A 11 4.04 -7.17 -2.76
C GLN A 11 3.87 -5.69 -2.38
N LYS A 12 4.84 -5.14 -1.64
CA LYS A 12 4.88 -3.72 -1.27
C LYS A 12 5.92 -2.97 -2.10
N GLU A 13 5.55 -1.82 -2.60
CA GLU A 13 6.39 -0.94 -3.42
C GLU A 13 6.55 0.41 -2.72
N TYR A 14 7.80 0.90 -2.63
CA TYR A 14 8.07 2.21 -2.03
C TYR A 14 7.78 3.33 -3.04
N LEU A 15 6.91 4.27 -2.65
CA LEU A 15 6.49 5.38 -3.51
C LEU A 15 7.20 6.71 -3.18
N GLY A 16 7.74 6.84 -1.96
CA GLY A 16 8.42 8.06 -1.53
C GLY A 16 8.20 8.40 -0.06
N TYR A 17 8.67 9.57 0.33
CA TYR A 17 8.56 10.08 1.69
C TYR A 17 7.78 11.40 1.71
N CYS A 18 6.90 11.55 2.70
CA CYS A 18 6.16 12.77 2.98
C CYS A 18 6.41 13.17 4.44
N GLU A 19 6.86 14.40 4.71
CA GLU A 19 7.19 14.83 6.09
C GLU A 19 6.02 14.66 7.07
N LEU A 20 4.80 14.97 6.63
CA LEU A 20 3.62 14.87 7.47
C LEU A 20 3.24 13.41 7.76
N LYS A 21 3.36 12.53 6.75
CA LYS A 21 2.78 11.18 6.76
C LYS A 21 3.78 10.05 6.96
N GLY A 22 5.07 10.28 6.73
CA GLY A 22 6.13 9.27 6.78
C GLY A 22 6.40 8.61 5.42
N PHE A 23 6.82 7.35 5.45
CA PHE A 23 7.16 6.59 4.26
C PHE A 23 5.90 6.05 3.58
N ILE A 24 5.77 6.28 2.29
CA ILE A 24 4.59 5.92 1.50
C ILE A 24 4.89 4.67 0.68
N TYR A 25 3.95 3.72 0.71
CA TYR A 25 4.03 2.47 -0.03
C TYR A 25 2.73 2.19 -0.77
N SER A 26 2.83 1.58 -1.95
CA SER A 26 1.73 0.78 -2.51
C SER A 26 1.84 -0.63 -1.95
N VAL A 27 0.72 -1.24 -1.58
CA VAL A 27 0.65 -2.62 -1.10
C VAL A 27 -0.50 -3.35 -1.77
N GLN A 28 -0.25 -4.56 -2.27
CA GLN A 28 -1.32 -5.44 -2.71
C GLN A 28 -2.04 -6.02 -1.48
N ILE A 29 -3.34 -5.79 -1.37
CA ILE A 29 -4.21 -6.32 -0.31
C ILE A 29 -4.88 -7.62 -0.77
N ASP A 30 -5.25 -7.68 -2.04
CA ASP A 30 -5.87 -8.83 -2.69
C ASP A 30 -5.43 -8.87 -4.17
N SER A 31 -5.73 -9.95 -4.87
CA SER A 31 -5.45 -10.20 -6.29
C SER A 31 -5.59 -8.98 -7.21
N ASP A 32 -6.65 -8.18 -7.10
CA ASP A 32 -6.86 -6.95 -7.89
C ASP A 32 -6.87 -5.67 -7.05
N LYS A 33 -6.73 -5.78 -5.73
CA LYS A 33 -6.97 -4.71 -4.77
C LYS A 33 -5.68 -4.25 -4.13
N TYR A 34 -5.45 -2.96 -4.21
CA TYR A 34 -4.26 -2.30 -3.69
C TYR A 34 -4.63 -1.20 -2.71
N ALA A 35 -3.68 -0.81 -1.88
CA ALA A 35 -3.77 0.41 -1.10
C ALA A 35 -2.47 1.18 -1.13
N VAL A 36 -2.59 2.51 -1.08
CA VAL A 36 -1.49 3.38 -0.70
C VAL A 36 -1.54 3.55 0.81
N VAL A 37 -0.44 3.24 1.47
CA VAL A 37 -0.31 3.33 2.93
C VAL A 37 0.85 4.23 3.32
N ALA A 38 0.70 4.93 4.43
CA ALA A 38 1.77 5.66 5.08
C ALA A 38 2.26 4.88 6.32
N LEU A 39 3.57 4.75 6.46
CA LEU A 39 4.25 4.18 7.61
C LEU A 39 4.96 5.29 8.38
N LYS A 40 4.53 5.51 9.63
CA LYS A 40 5.16 6.46 10.54
C LYS A 40 5.22 5.86 11.94
N ASN A 41 6.42 5.76 12.52
CA ASN A 41 6.63 5.24 13.87
C ASN A 41 5.97 3.88 14.13
N GLY A 42 6.01 2.98 13.13
CA GLY A 42 5.38 1.65 13.22
C GLY A 42 3.86 1.64 13.05
N GLN A 43 3.21 2.79 12.88
CA GLN A 43 1.78 2.89 12.56
C GLN A 43 1.58 2.92 11.05
N VAL A 44 0.61 2.14 10.58
CA VAL A 44 0.21 2.06 9.18
C VAL A 44 -1.12 2.78 9.02
N GLU A 45 -1.14 3.86 8.24
CA GLU A 45 -2.35 4.60 7.86
C GLU A 45 -2.70 4.28 6.40
N VAL A 46 -3.93 3.88 6.12
CA VAL A 46 -4.41 3.71 4.74
C VAL A 46 -4.82 5.06 4.18
N LEU A 47 -4.18 5.50 3.11
CA LEU A 47 -4.47 6.78 2.46
C LEU A 47 -5.51 6.63 1.34
N ILE A 48 -5.32 5.61 0.49
CA ILE A 48 -6.16 5.34 -0.67
C ILE A 48 -6.31 3.83 -0.81
N THR A 49 -7.48 3.37 -1.21
CA THR A 49 -7.70 1.98 -1.67
C THR A 49 -8.18 2.04 -3.10
N TYR A 50 -7.60 1.21 -3.97
CA TYR A 50 -7.96 1.15 -5.38
C TYR A 50 -7.97 -0.29 -5.88
N ARG A 51 -8.65 -0.50 -7.01
CA ARG A 51 -8.61 -1.76 -7.75
C ARG A 51 -7.95 -1.50 -9.10
N VAL A 52 -7.07 -2.41 -9.51
CA VAL A 52 -6.50 -2.39 -10.86
C VAL A 52 -7.43 -3.22 -11.74
N MET A 53 -8.07 -2.57 -12.71
CA MET A 53 -8.81 -3.29 -13.75
C MET A 53 -7.82 -3.67 -14.85
N HIS A 54 -7.64 -4.97 -15.06
CA HIS A 54 -6.96 -5.45 -16.26
C HIS A 54 -7.94 -5.38 -17.42
N GLU A 55 -7.70 -4.48 -18.37
CA GLU A 55 -8.39 -4.58 -19.66
C GLU A 55 -7.91 -5.87 -20.34
N VAL A 56 -8.82 -6.82 -20.50
CA VAL A 56 -8.59 -7.97 -21.37
C VAL A 56 -8.65 -7.44 -22.79
N SER A 57 -7.49 -7.20 -23.40
CA SER A 57 -7.41 -6.98 -24.84
C SER A 57 -7.85 -8.27 -25.54
N VAL A 58 -9.04 -8.24 -26.15
CA VAL A 58 -9.60 -9.33 -26.97
C VAL A 58 -9.11 -9.17 -28.40
#